data_AF-A0A525JNA0-F1
#
_entry.id   AF-A0A525JNA0-F1
#
_cell.length_a   1.000
_cell.length_b   1.000
_cell.length_c   1.000
_cell.angle_alpha   90.00
_cell.angle_beta   90.00
_cell.angle_gamma   90.00
#
_symmetry.space_group_name_H-M   'P 1'
#
loop_
_entity.id
_entity.type
_entity.pdbx_description
1 polymer ?
#
loop_
_entity_poly.entity_id
_entity_poly.type
_entity_poly.pdbx_seq_one_letter_code
_entity_poly.pdbx_strand_id
1 'polypeptide(L)' 'MTSDRAYILHFEWPAGGACDVNRGHELDADNDEHARMLAALLYAGASFDEPPPMAYRIVGPGGGVVYRYPEP' A
#
# COMPACT_ATOMS: atom_id res chain seq x y z
N MET A 1 13.52 2.07 17.01
CA MET A 1 12.90 0.75 17.13
C MET A 1 12.14 0.52 15.84
N THR A 2 12.70 -0.25 14.92
CA THR A 2 12.03 -0.68 13.69
C THR A 2 10.97 -1.70 14.09
N SER A 3 9.69 -1.38 13.91
CA SER A 3 8.58 -2.23 14.30
C SER A 3 8.59 -3.53 13.50
N ASP A 4 8.95 -4.64 14.14
CA ASP A 4 8.84 -6.02 13.64
C ASP A 4 7.38 -6.47 13.36
N ARG A 5 6.42 -5.54 13.39
CA ARG A 5 4.96 -5.78 13.35
C ARG A 5 4.18 -4.86 12.43
N ALA A 6 4.84 -4.08 11.58
CA ALA A 6 4.14 -3.14 10.73
C ALA A 6 3.64 -3.80 9.44
N TYR A 7 2.38 -3.54 9.09
CA TYR A 7 1.89 -3.75 7.73
C TYR A 7 2.42 -2.61 6.85
N ILE A 8 2.95 -2.93 5.67
CA ILE A 8 3.48 -1.95 4.74
C ILE A 8 2.61 -1.92 3.49
N LEU A 9 2.01 -0.77 3.22
CA LEU A 9 1.30 -0.49 1.98
C LEU A 9 2.27 0.05 0.93
N HIS A 10 2.27 -0.58 -0.24
CA HIS A 10 2.99 -0.12 -1.42
C HIS A 10 1.99 0.24 -2.51
N PHE A 11 2.05 1.47 -3.01
CA PHE A 11 1.29 1.93 -4.16
C PHE A 11 2.13 1.85 -5.44
N GLU A 12 1.47 1.59 -6.56
CA GLU A 12 2.06 1.54 -7.90
C GLU A 12 1.38 2.60 -8.77
N TRP A 13 2.16 3.55 -9.31
CA TRP A 13 1.65 4.62 -10.16
C TRP A 13 1.90 4.35 -11.66
N PRO A 14 1.07 4.90 -12.56
CA PRO A 14 1.35 4.88 -13.99
C PRO A 14 2.65 5.66 -14.24
N ALA A 15 3.73 4.97 -14.60
CA ALA A 15 4.99 5.62 -14.90
C ALA A 15 4.88 6.36 -16.25
N GLY A 16 5.00 7.68 -16.23
CA GLY A 16 5.49 8.45 -17.37
C GLY A 16 6.99 8.22 -17.64
N GLY A 17 7.53 7.01 -17.39
CA GLY A 17 8.90 6.64 -17.79
C GLY A 17 9.77 5.95 -16.72
N ALA A 18 9.69 6.32 -15.45
CA ALA A 18 10.37 5.60 -14.35
C ALA A 18 9.91 6.21 -13.02
N CYS A 19 9.06 5.52 -12.27
CA CYS A 19 8.78 5.92 -10.90
C CYS A 19 8.43 4.69 -10.07
N ASP A 20 9.49 4.03 -9.61
CA ASP A 20 9.51 3.10 -8.50
C ASP A 20 9.30 3.89 -7.19
N VAL A 21 8.23 4.67 -7.08
CA VAL A 21 7.88 5.30 -5.81
C VAL A 21 7.15 4.25 -4.98
N ASN A 22 7.90 3.26 -4.50
CA ASN A 22 7.50 2.44 -3.37
C ASN A 22 7.44 3.37 -2.13
N ARG A 23 6.40 4.22 -2.04
CA ARG A 23 6.06 4.91 -0.79
C ARG A 23 5.49 3.85 0.13
N GLY A 24 6.38 3.17 0.86
CA GLY A 24 5.99 2.27 1.93
C GLY A 24 5.31 3.08 3.02
N HIS A 25 4.00 2.96 3.15
CA HIS A 25 3.27 3.52 4.29
C HIS A 25 3.11 2.42 5.34
N GLU A 26 3.62 2.66 6.53
CA GLU A 26 3.25 1.84 7.68
C GLU A 26 1.75 2.04 7.94
N LEU A 27 1.01 0.94 7.96
CA LEU A 27 -0.37 0.91 8.39
C LEU A 27 -0.39 0.56 9.87
N ASP A 28 -1.03 1.41 10.68
CA ASP A 28 -1.38 1.10 12.06
C ASP A 28 -2.57 0.14 12.08
N ALA A 29 -2.32 -1.10 11.65
CA ALA A 29 -3.29 -2.16 11.54
C ALA A 29 -2.94 -3.30 12.50
N ASP A 30 -3.97 -3.80 13.17
CA ASP A 30 -3.91 -4.92 14.09
C ASP A 30 -4.21 -6.27 13.41
N ASN A 31 -4.79 -6.24 12.21
CA ASN A 31 -5.08 -7.42 11.39
C ASN A 31 -5.17 -7.10 9.89
N ASP A 32 -5.28 -8.15 9.06
CA ASP A 32 -5.32 -8.06 7.60
C ASP A 32 -6.54 -7.28 7.06
N GLU A 33 -7.70 -7.40 7.70
CA GLU A 33 -8.93 -6.71 7.26
C GLU A 33 -8.83 -5.20 7.53
N HIS A 34 -8.33 -4.81 8.70
CA HIS A 34 -8.06 -3.43 9.04
C HIS A 34 -6.99 -2.83 8.11
N ALA A 35 -5.93 -3.57 7.81
CA ALA A 35 -4.92 -3.15 6.84
C ALA A 35 -5.52 -2.91 5.43
N ARG A 36 -6.41 -3.79 4.97
CA ARG A 36 -7.12 -3.62 3.68
C ARG A 36 -8.03 -2.40 3.68
N MET A 37 -8.76 -2.16 4.77
CA MET A 37 -9.62 -0.99 4.90
C MET A 37 -8.81 0.31 4.84
N LEU A 38 -7.71 0.40 5.61
CA LEU A 38 -6.83 1.58 5.60
C LEU A 38 -6.21 1.79 4.22
N ALA A 39 -5.75 0.72 3.57
CA ALA A 39 -5.20 0.80 2.21
C ALA A 39 -6.23 1.30 1.19
N ALA A 40 -7.47 0.82 1.26
CA ALA A 40 -8.54 1.28 0.38
C ALA A 40 -8.88 2.77 0.59
N LEU A 41 -8.90 3.24 1.86
CA LEU A 41 -9.11 4.65 2.18
C LEU A 41 -7.98 5.53 1.64
N LEU A 42 -6.73 5.12 1.84
CA LEU A 42 -5.56 5.83 1.32
C LEU A 42 -5.56 5.85 -0.21
N TYR A 43 -5.90 4.73 -0.86
CA TYR A 43 -6.03 4.62 -2.32
C TYR A 43 -7.09 5.57 -2.87
N ALA A 44 -8.27 5.62 -2.25
CA ALA A 44 -9.34 6.53 -2.64
C ALA A 44 -8.98 8.01 -2.41
N GLY A 45 -8.18 8.29 -1.39
CA GLY A 45 -7.71 9.65 -1.05
C GLY A 45 -6.48 10.12 -1.83
N ALA A 46 -5.83 9.28 -2.63
CA ALA A 46 -4.54 9.56 -3.29
C ALA A 46 -4.62 10.56 -4.47
N SER A 47 -5.61 11.45 -4.50
CA SER A 47 -5.96 12.26 -5.65
C SER A 47 -6.14 13.74 -5.28
N PHE A 48 -5.05 14.51 -5.29
CA PHE A 48 -5.14 15.97 -5.38
C PHE A 48 -4.04 16.58 -6.28
N ASP A 49 -2.83 16.01 -6.33
CA ASP A 49 -1.69 16.57 -7.11
C ASP A 49 -1.01 15.59 -8.09
N GLU A 50 -1.28 14.28 -7.98
CA GLU A 50 -0.70 13.22 -8.83
C GLU A 50 -1.82 12.39 -9.47
N PRO A 51 -1.60 11.76 -10.65
CA PRO A 51 -2.55 10.78 -11.17
C PRO A 51 -2.75 9.65 -10.14
N PRO A 52 -3.96 9.05 -10.07
CA PRO A 52 -4.23 8.04 -9.08
C PRO A 52 -3.30 6.82 -9.29
N PRO A 53 -2.89 6.15 -8.20
CA PRO A 53 -2.19 4.87 -8.31
C PRO A 53 -3.05 3.87 -9.09
N MET A 54 -2.41 2.99 -9.86
CA MET A 54 -3.07 1.93 -10.65
C MET A 54 -3.26 0.64 -9.86
N ALA A 55 -2.39 0.41 -8.88
CA ALA A 55 -2.40 -0.78 -8.06
C ALA A 55 -1.82 -0.48 -6.67
N TYR A 56 -2.08 -1.39 -5.72
CA TYR A 56 -1.38 -1.42 -4.46
C TYR A 56 -1.25 -2.84 -3.92
N ARG A 57 -0.29 -3.04 -3.02
CA ARG A 57 -0.09 -4.30 -2.29
C ARG A 57 0.20 -4.03 -0.83
N ILE A 58 -0.18 -4.97 0.02
CA ILE A 58 0.08 -4.94 1.46
C ILE A 58 1.06 -6.07 1.78
N VAL A 59 2.18 -5.71 2.41
CA VAL A 59 3.14 -6.64 2.99
C VAL A 59 2.85 -6.74 4.49
N GLY A 60 2.53 -7.93 4.97
CA GLY A 60 2.29 -8.16 6.39
C GLY A 60 3.58 -8.24 7.21
N PRO A 61 3.47 -8.31 8.55
CA PRO A 61 4.61 -8.41 9.47
C PRO A 61 5.60 -9.53 9.16
N GLY A 62 5.14 -10.64 8.58
CA GLY A 62 5.99 -11.77 8.17
C GLY A 62 6.76 -11.56 6.86
N GLY A 63 6.71 -10.37 6.27
CA GLY A 63 7.34 -10.04 4.99
C GLY A 63 6.61 -10.61 3.76
N GLY A 64 5.52 -11.35 3.97
CA GLY A 64 4.67 -11.89 2.90
C GLY A 64 3.64 -10.88 2.42
N VAL A 65 3.29 -10.95 1.13
CA VAL A 65 2.17 -10.18 0.58
C VAL A 65 0.86 -10.79 1.08
N VAL A 66 0.05 -10.00 1.79
CA VAL A 66 -1.25 -10.43 2.34
C VAL A 66 -2.43 -9.98 1.49
N TYR A 67 -2.21 -9.00 0.60
CA TYR A 67 -3.23 -8.49 -0.31
C TYR A 67 -2.62 -7.75 -1.51
N ARG A 68 -3.31 -7.80 -2.66
CA ARG A 68 -3.02 -7.01 -3.86
C ARG A 68 -4.33 -6.52 -4.48
N TYR A 69 -4.28 -5.32 -5.04
CA TYR A 69 -5.34 -4.74 -5.83
C TYR A 69 -4.77 -4.08 -7.09
N PRO A 70 -5.34 -4.32 -8.29
CA PRO A 70 -6.33 -5.36 -8.57
C PRO A 70 -5.76 -6.78 -8.33
N GLU A 71 -6.65 -7.77 -8.17
CA GLU A 71 -6.24 -9.18 -8.08
C GLU A 71 -5.65 -9.66 -9.43
N PRO A 72 -4.65 -10.56 -9.42
CA PRO A 72 -4.05 -11.10 -10.64
C PRO A 72 -5.02 -11.94 -11.47
#